data_AF-A0A2E2D6Z0-F1
#
_entry.id   AF-A0A2E2D6Z0-F1
#
_cell.length_a   1.000
_cell.length_b   1.000
_cell.length_c   1.000
_cell.angle_alpha   90.00
_cell.angle_beta   90.00
_cell.angle_gamma   90.00
#
_symmetry.space_group_name_H-M   'P 1'
#
loop_
_entity.id
_entity.type
_entity.pdbx_description
1 polymer ?
#
loop_
_entity_poly.entity_id
_entity_poly.type
_entity_poly.pdbx_seq_one_letter_code
_entity_poly.pdbx_strand_id
1 'polypeptide(L)'
;MGVKVTTKDFIEKAKIVHRDKYDYSKVVYVKSSQKVVVICKDHGEFEITPNKHLGGGDCQKCAAISRAKNKIKEASDRFVKESKETHGNKYDYSKADYKKAKKKVEIICKEHGSFWQTPDSHKGGNGCPKCGDKRSANAKLKSTEQFIQEAKEVNGDIYDYSKVNYTGQNGKVTLICPTHGEFKKEAYRHLQGEGCQKCSREKGSRTTEEFIEKSVELYGNLDSYDKVDYINSIKKVLIKCNKHNTYHETSPGNYLAGHRCPTCGLENSTNFQSKAELEIKNFISQYEKTKGSVKSLVKGSELDIVIKSKKLAVEYDGLYWHSDKFKPKKYHLDKTEKCLDLGYQLIHIFSDEWHNKKDIVKSRLKNIIGYNDNRIYARKCEIKEVDSKDSMKFLEENHIQGKLGGTYKIGLYYNDELVSLMTFGNLRKNMGRIKKEGVYELLRFCNLKNTSVIGGASKLLTYFEKNYQPKEIISYADLRWSKGDLYETLGFKLEHKTKPNYFYIKGKKRENRFKYRKSELVKEGFDKNKSEREIMEERGYSRIYDCGSLLYTKKLF
;
A
#
# COMPACT_ATOMS: atom_id res chain seq x y z
N MET A 1 -14.78 -69.20 -87.84
CA MET A 1 -15.66 -69.79 -86.81
C MET A 1 -15.36 -69.12 -85.48
N GLY A 2 -16.28 -68.32 -84.94
CA GLY A 2 -16.07 -67.63 -83.67
C GLY A 2 -16.26 -68.57 -82.49
N VAL A 3 -15.26 -68.66 -81.60
CA VAL A 3 -15.36 -69.40 -80.34
C VAL A 3 -16.51 -68.83 -79.53
N LYS A 4 -17.55 -69.63 -79.24
CA LYS A 4 -18.65 -69.22 -78.37
C LYS A 4 -18.10 -69.06 -76.96
N VAL A 5 -18.13 -67.82 -76.44
CA VAL A 5 -17.72 -67.50 -75.06
C VAL A 5 -18.66 -68.19 -74.08
N THR A 6 -18.12 -68.99 -73.18
CA THR A 6 -18.89 -69.68 -72.13
C THR A 6 -19.02 -68.82 -70.87
N THR A 7 -19.93 -69.19 -69.95
CA THR A 7 -20.02 -68.58 -68.62
C THR A 7 -18.70 -68.62 -67.87
N LYS A 8 -17.96 -69.72 -67.97
CA LYS A 8 -16.65 -69.88 -67.33
C LYS A 8 -15.63 -68.87 -67.88
N ASP A 9 -15.58 -68.71 -69.21
CA ASP A 9 -14.67 -67.75 -69.87
C ASP A 9 -14.98 -66.30 -69.47
N PHE A 10 -16.26 -65.95 -69.33
CA PHE A 10 -16.65 -64.62 -68.85
C PHE A 10 -16.21 -64.38 -67.40
N ILE A 11 -16.42 -65.35 -66.51
CA ILE A 11 -16.05 -65.24 -65.09
C ILE A 11 -14.54 -65.11 -64.93
N GLU A 12 -13.74 -65.90 -65.66
CA GLU A 12 -12.27 -65.80 -65.62
C GLU A 12 -11.79 -64.41 -66.08
N LYS A 13 -12.34 -63.88 -67.18
CA LYS A 13 -12.01 -62.52 -67.64
C LYS A 13 -12.46 -61.44 -66.65
N ALA A 14 -13.63 -61.59 -66.04
CA ALA A 14 -14.14 -60.62 -65.08
C ALA A 14 -13.32 -60.59 -63.79
N LYS A 15 -12.83 -61.75 -63.31
CA LYS A 15 -11.89 -61.86 -62.18
C LYS A 15 -10.53 -61.22 -62.48
N ILE A 16 -10.05 -61.22 -63.72
CA ILE A 16 -8.82 -60.49 -64.08
C ILE A 16 -9.02 -58.97 -63.92
N VAL A 17 -10.15 -58.44 -64.40
CA VAL A 17 -10.44 -57.00 -64.39
C VAL A 17 -10.73 -56.48 -62.98
N HIS A 18 -11.53 -57.20 -62.19
CA HIS A 18 -12.03 -56.73 -60.90
C HIS A 18 -11.41 -57.45 -59.69
N ARG A 19 -10.52 -58.42 -59.92
CA ARG A 19 -9.91 -59.26 -58.87
C ARG A 19 -11.00 -59.86 -57.99
N ASP A 20 -10.85 -59.77 -56.67
CA ASP A 20 -11.76 -60.33 -55.68
C ASP A 20 -12.96 -59.43 -55.34
N LYS A 21 -13.27 -58.40 -56.12
CA LYS A 21 -14.32 -57.43 -55.77
C LYS A 21 -15.75 -57.98 -55.90
N TYR A 22 -15.94 -59.00 -56.74
CA TYR A 22 -17.25 -59.51 -57.11
C TYR A 22 -17.34 -61.03 -56.94
N ASP A 23 -18.52 -61.50 -56.54
CA ASP A 23 -18.94 -62.89 -56.61
C ASP A 23 -19.83 -63.10 -57.85
N TYR A 24 -19.54 -64.19 -58.56
CA TYR A 24 -20.17 -64.57 -59.82
C TYR A 24 -20.99 -65.85 -59.69
N SER A 25 -21.30 -66.30 -58.47
CA SER A 25 -22.10 -67.48 -58.15
C SER A 25 -23.46 -67.53 -58.85
N LYS A 26 -24.06 -66.36 -59.17
CA LYS A 26 -25.36 -66.23 -59.85
C LYS A 26 -25.27 -65.89 -61.34
N VAL A 27 -24.07 -65.93 -61.93
CA VAL A 27 -23.90 -65.55 -63.34
C VAL A 27 -24.25 -66.70 -64.28
N VAL A 28 -25.13 -66.41 -65.24
CA VAL A 28 -25.39 -67.25 -66.42
C VAL A 28 -25.17 -66.41 -67.67
N TYR A 29 -24.09 -66.69 -68.41
CA TYR A 29 -23.75 -65.94 -69.62
C TYR A 29 -24.45 -66.51 -70.86
N VAL A 30 -25.13 -65.63 -71.60
CA VAL A 30 -25.79 -65.97 -72.88
C VAL A 30 -25.15 -65.21 -74.04
N LYS A 31 -25.05 -63.88 -73.92
CA LYS A 31 -24.42 -62.99 -74.91
C LYS A 31 -23.93 -61.71 -74.24
N SER A 32 -23.00 -61.01 -74.88
CA SER A 32 -22.31 -59.82 -74.33
C SER A 32 -23.23 -58.63 -74.00
N SER A 33 -24.40 -58.55 -74.65
CA SER A 33 -25.39 -57.50 -74.48
C SER A 33 -26.51 -57.83 -73.49
N GLN A 34 -26.64 -59.10 -73.08
CA GLN A 34 -27.66 -59.52 -72.13
C GLN A 34 -27.13 -59.35 -70.71
N LYS A 35 -27.93 -58.76 -69.82
CA LYS A 35 -27.52 -58.51 -68.43
C LYS A 35 -27.33 -59.84 -67.68
N VAL A 36 -26.35 -59.84 -66.79
CA VAL A 36 -26.08 -60.91 -65.82
C VAL A 36 -26.17 -60.35 -64.40
N VAL A 37 -26.53 -61.19 -63.44
CA VAL A 37 -26.55 -60.84 -62.02
C VAL A 37 -25.16 -61.11 -61.43
N VAL A 38 -24.51 -60.06 -60.96
CA VAL A 38 -23.21 -60.12 -60.27
C VAL A 38 -23.40 -59.63 -58.84
N ILE A 39 -22.68 -60.21 -57.88
CA ILE A 39 -22.79 -59.85 -56.46
C ILE A 39 -21.57 -59.02 -56.08
N CYS A 40 -21.77 -57.74 -55.74
CA CYS A 40 -20.74 -56.92 -55.14
C CYS A 40 -20.57 -57.31 -53.67
N LYS A 41 -19.35 -57.63 -53.23
CA LYS A 41 -19.10 -58.04 -51.84
C LYS A 41 -19.55 -56.98 -50.81
N ASP A 42 -19.47 -55.69 -51.16
CA ASP A 42 -19.85 -54.59 -50.28
C ASP A 42 -21.31 -54.11 -50.45
N HIS A 43 -21.91 -54.35 -51.61
CA HIS A 43 -23.16 -53.67 -52.02
C HIS A 43 -24.29 -54.59 -52.47
N GLY A 44 -24.05 -55.91 -52.49
CA GLY A 44 -25.03 -56.92 -52.87
C GLY A 44 -25.21 -57.08 -54.38
N GLU A 45 -26.31 -57.72 -54.76
CA GLU A 45 -26.60 -58.14 -56.13
C GLU A 45 -26.96 -56.95 -57.03
N PHE A 46 -26.47 -56.96 -58.26
CA PHE A 46 -26.82 -55.98 -59.28
C PHE A 46 -26.74 -56.58 -60.68
N GLU A 47 -27.50 -56.01 -61.61
CA GLU A 47 -27.44 -56.39 -63.01
C GLU A 47 -26.46 -55.53 -63.81
N ILE A 48 -25.61 -56.17 -64.60
CA ILE A 48 -24.71 -55.49 -65.53
C ILE A 48 -24.55 -56.31 -66.81
N THR A 49 -24.34 -55.67 -67.95
CA THR A 49 -24.00 -56.40 -69.18
C THR A 49 -22.55 -56.86 -69.14
N PRO A 50 -22.24 -58.09 -69.57
CA PRO A 50 -20.88 -58.61 -69.61
C PRO A 50 -19.86 -57.68 -70.29
N ASN A 51 -20.24 -57.05 -71.42
CA ASN A 51 -19.35 -56.12 -72.12
C ASN A 51 -18.97 -54.92 -71.24
N LYS A 52 -19.95 -54.32 -70.57
CA LYS A 52 -19.73 -53.18 -69.67
C LYS A 52 -18.90 -53.58 -68.44
N HIS A 53 -19.16 -54.77 -67.88
CA HIS A 53 -18.43 -55.24 -66.72
C HIS A 53 -16.95 -55.53 -67.05
N LEU A 54 -16.67 -56.21 -68.17
CA LEU A 54 -15.29 -56.45 -68.63
C LEU A 54 -14.55 -55.15 -68.99
N GLY A 55 -15.27 -54.11 -69.43
CA GLY A 55 -14.71 -52.76 -69.63
C GLY A 55 -14.41 -51.97 -68.35
N GLY A 56 -14.41 -52.61 -67.16
CA GLY A 56 -14.17 -51.95 -65.87
C GLY A 56 -15.43 -51.36 -65.23
N GLY A 57 -16.62 -51.69 -65.74
CA GLY A 57 -17.90 -51.24 -65.20
C GLY A 57 -18.16 -51.77 -63.78
N ASP A 58 -18.29 -50.82 -62.85
CA ASP A 58 -18.54 -51.07 -61.43
C ASP A 58 -20.04 -51.12 -61.11
N CYS A 59 -20.41 -51.67 -59.95
CA CYS A 59 -21.76 -51.48 -59.41
C CYS A 59 -22.00 -49.98 -59.14
N GLN A 60 -23.26 -49.53 -59.17
CA GLN A 60 -23.59 -48.10 -59.09
C GLN A 60 -23.04 -47.42 -57.83
N LYS A 61 -23.07 -48.12 -56.68
CA LYS A 61 -22.57 -47.61 -55.40
C LYS A 61 -21.04 -47.48 -55.38
N CYS A 62 -20.30 -48.49 -55.84
CA CYS A 62 -18.84 -48.39 -55.96
C CYS A 62 -18.41 -47.30 -56.97
N ALA A 63 -19.11 -47.18 -58.10
CA ALA A 63 -18.85 -46.12 -59.07
C ALA A 63 -19.09 -44.72 -58.47
N ALA A 64 -20.15 -44.55 -57.66
CA ALA A 64 -20.43 -43.31 -56.95
C ALA A 64 -19.34 -42.96 -55.92
N ILE A 65 -18.87 -43.95 -55.14
CA ILE A 65 -17.78 -43.77 -54.17
C ILE A 65 -16.49 -43.33 -54.87
N SER A 66 -16.12 -43.97 -55.98
CA SER A 66 -14.91 -43.63 -56.75
C SER A 66 -15.00 -42.22 -57.35
N ARG A 67 -16.16 -41.83 -57.90
CA ARG A 67 -16.38 -40.46 -58.40
C ARG A 67 -16.29 -39.42 -57.30
N ALA A 68 -16.86 -39.69 -56.12
CA ALA A 68 -16.76 -38.79 -54.97
C ALA A 68 -15.32 -38.60 -54.51
N LYS A 69 -14.52 -39.69 -54.44
CA LYS A 69 -13.09 -39.62 -54.10
C LYS A 69 -12.29 -38.78 -55.09
N ASN A 70 -12.50 -38.97 -56.40
CA ASN A 70 -11.83 -38.19 -57.43
C ASN A 70 -12.19 -36.70 -57.36
N LYS A 71 -13.47 -36.36 -57.13
CA LYS A 71 -13.92 -34.97 -56.99
C LYS A 71 -13.31 -34.27 -55.78
N ILE A 72 -13.10 -34.98 -54.67
CA ILE A 72 -12.42 -34.44 -53.48
C ILE A 72 -10.94 -34.20 -53.78
N LYS A 73 -10.27 -35.14 -54.48
CA LYS A 73 -8.87 -34.99 -54.88
C LYS A 73 -8.66 -33.77 -55.78
N GLU A 74 -9.47 -33.63 -56.83
CA GLU A 74 -9.43 -32.46 -57.72
C GLU A 74 -9.67 -31.14 -56.97
N ALA A 75 -10.58 -31.14 -55.99
CA ALA A 75 -10.85 -29.95 -55.17
C ALA A 75 -9.68 -29.62 -54.22
N SER A 76 -9.00 -30.64 -53.69
CA SER A 76 -7.79 -30.48 -52.87
C SER A 76 -6.63 -29.91 -53.69
N ASP A 77 -6.39 -30.46 -54.87
CA ASP A 77 -5.33 -29.98 -55.79
C ASP A 77 -5.59 -28.53 -56.22
N ARG A 78 -6.87 -28.20 -56.51
CA ARG A 78 -7.29 -26.82 -56.81
C ARG A 78 -7.06 -25.87 -55.64
N PHE A 79 -7.39 -26.28 -54.42
CA PHE A 79 -7.14 -25.48 -53.23
C PHE A 79 -5.65 -25.15 -53.07
N VAL A 80 -4.77 -26.13 -53.24
CA VAL A 80 -3.31 -25.92 -53.13
C VAL A 80 -2.82 -24.99 -54.24
N LYS A 81 -3.31 -25.15 -55.48
CA LYS A 81 -2.94 -24.28 -56.61
C LYS A 81 -3.34 -22.82 -56.36
N GLU A 82 -4.62 -22.57 -56.08
CA GLU A 82 -5.15 -21.21 -55.83
C GLU A 82 -4.46 -20.56 -54.62
N SER A 83 -4.17 -21.32 -53.56
CA SER A 83 -3.49 -20.78 -52.38
C SER A 83 -2.02 -20.41 -52.65
N LYS A 84 -1.33 -21.13 -53.56
CA LYS A 84 0.01 -20.75 -54.04
C LYS A 84 -0.01 -19.51 -54.92
N GLU A 85 -1.08 -19.30 -55.70
CA GLU A 85 -1.25 -18.07 -56.49
C GLU A 85 -1.45 -16.85 -55.58
N THR A 86 -2.26 -16.97 -54.52
CA THR A 86 -2.50 -15.86 -53.57
C THR A 86 -1.29 -15.51 -52.71
N HIS A 87 -0.56 -16.52 -52.22
CA HIS A 87 0.45 -16.33 -51.17
C HIS A 87 1.89 -16.59 -51.63
N GLY A 88 2.10 -17.04 -52.86
CA GLY A 88 3.38 -17.49 -53.36
C GLY A 88 3.93 -18.66 -52.53
N ASN A 89 5.24 -18.66 -52.31
CA ASN A 89 5.96 -19.74 -51.63
C ASN A 89 5.98 -19.63 -50.09
N LYS A 90 5.03 -18.92 -49.48
CA LYS A 90 5.03 -18.63 -48.02
C LYS A 90 4.55 -19.80 -47.14
N TYR A 91 3.80 -20.74 -47.71
CA TYR A 91 3.15 -21.81 -46.96
C TYR A 91 3.43 -23.20 -47.57
N ASP A 92 3.40 -24.21 -46.70
CA ASP A 92 3.37 -25.62 -47.06
C ASP A 92 2.00 -26.21 -46.72
N TYR A 93 1.48 -27.04 -47.63
CA TYR A 93 0.17 -27.68 -47.59
C TYR A 93 0.26 -29.21 -47.49
N SER A 94 1.44 -29.75 -47.19
CA SER A 94 1.70 -31.20 -47.04
C SER A 94 0.76 -31.91 -46.06
N LYS A 95 0.19 -31.19 -45.09
CA LYS A 95 -0.78 -31.70 -44.10
C LYS A 95 -2.24 -31.28 -44.35
N ALA A 96 -2.53 -30.63 -45.47
CA ALA A 96 -3.87 -30.10 -45.73
C ALA A 96 -4.86 -31.20 -46.18
N ASP A 97 -5.69 -31.70 -45.27
CA ASP A 97 -6.81 -32.62 -45.56
C ASP A 97 -8.07 -31.85 -45.99
N TYR A 98 -8.14 -31.46 -47.27
CA TYR A 98 -9.26 -30.70 -47.80
C TYR A 98 -10.53 -31.57 -47.95
N LYS A 99 -11.59 -31.19 -47.22
CA LYS A 99 -12.92 -31.80 -47.37
C LYS A 99 -13.96 -30.85 -47.95
N LYS A 100 -14.02 -29.62 -47.44
CA LYS A 100 -14.96 -28.56 -47.83
C LYS A 100 -14.36 -27.17 -47.56
N ALA A 101 -14.80 -26.15 -48.30
CA ALA A 101 -14.26 -24.79 -48.23
C ALA A 101 -14.30 -24.12 -46.84
N LYS A 102 -15.31 -24.45 -46.02
CA LYS A 102 -15.51 -23.89 -44.68
C LYS A 102 -14.99 -24.79 -43.54
N LYS A 103 -14.43 -25.96 -43.84
CA LYS A 103 -13.81 -26.82 -42.82
C LYS A 103 -12.33 -26.45 -42.71
N LYS A 104 -11.84 -26.21 -41.50
CA LYS A 104 -10.43 -25.84 -41.28
C LYS A 104 -9.48 -26.95 -41.75
N VAL A 105 -8.38 -26.54 -42.34
CA VAL A 105 -7.24 -27.39 -42.73
C VAL A 105 -5.99 -26.89 -42.03
N GLU A 106 -5.01 -27.78 -41.85
CA GLU A 106 -3.70 -27.43 -41.32
C GLU A 106 -2.83 -26.85 -42.44
N ILE A 107 -2.33 -25.64 -42.25
CA ILE A 107 -1.43 -24.93 -43.17
C ILE A 107 -0.16 -24.61 -42.41
N ILE A 108 1.00 -24.81 -43.03
CA ILE A 108 2.29 -24.62 -42.37
C ILE A 108 2.90 -23.33 -42.88
N CYS A 109 3.05 -22.33 -42.00
CA CYS A 109 3.83 -21.14 -42.29
C CYS A 109 5.32 -21.45 -42.14
N LYS A 110 6.13 -21.09 -43.14
CA LYS A 110 7.58 -21.31 -43.09
C LYS A 110 8.28 -20.59 -41.92
N GLU A 111 7.72 -19.49 -41.42
CA GLU A 111 8.28 -18.74 -40.29
C GLU A 111 7.72 -19.15 -38.92
N HIS A 112 6.44 -19.52 -38.87
CA HIS A 112 5.70 -19.64 -37.59
C HIS A 112 5.13 -21.04 -37.32
N GLY A 113 5.33 -21.98 -38.24
CA GLY A 113 4.85 -23.36 -38.13
C GLY A 113 3.36 -23.51 -38.48
N SER A 114 2.77 -24.64 -38.04
CA SER A 114 1.39 -25.01 -38.33
C SER A 114 0.37 -24.05 -37.73
N PHE A 115 -0.66 -23.73 -38.50
CA PHE A 115 -1.86 -23.05 -38.04
C PHE A 115 -3.10 -23.58 -38.78
N TRP A 116 -4.27 -23.35 -38.19
CA TRP A 116 -5.55 -23.85 -38.71
C TRP A 116 -6.38 -22.72 -39.31
N GLN A 117 -6.76 -22.86 -40.58
CA GLN A 117 -7.61 -21.89 -41.25
C GLN A 117 -8.55 -22.57 -42.25
N THR A 118 -9.68 -21.93 -42.55
CA THR A 118 -10.57 -22.44 -43.61
C THR A 118 -9.98 -22.14 -44.99
N PRO A 119 -10.03 -23.08 -45.94
CA PRO A 119 -9.59 -22.88 -47.32
C PRO A 119 -10.11 -21.59 -47.97
N ASP A 120 -11.39 -21.26 -47.77
CA ASP A 120 -12.02 -20.08 -48.35
C ASP A 120 -11.36 -18.76 -47.88
N SER A 121 -11.21 -18.62 -46.56
CA SER A 121 -10.51 -17.48 -45.96
C SER A 121 -9.05 -17.40 -46.42
N HIS A 122 -8.36 -18.54 -46.53
CA HIS A 122 -6.96 -18.55 -46.92
C HIS A 122 -6.77 -18.06 -48.36
N LYS A 123 -7.56 -18.57 -49.29
CA LYS A 123 -7.58 -18.12 -50.68
C LYS A 123 -7.98 -16.65 -50.83
N GLY A 124 -8.82 -16.14 -49.92
CA GLY A 124 -9.16 -14.72 -49.84
C GLY A 124 -8.03 -13.80 -49.39
N GLY A 125 -6.81 -14.30 -49.18
CA GLY A 125 -5.63 -13.50 -48.81
C GLY A 125 -5.33 -13.48 -47.32
N ASN A 126 -6.13 -14.15 -46.48
CA ASN A 126 -5.81 -14.26 -45.05
C ASN A 126 -4.67 -15.27 -44.85
N GLY A 127 -3.56 -14.78 -44.30
CA GLY A 127 -2.36 -15.59 -44.05
C GLY A 127 -2.28 -16.15 -42.64
N CYS A 128 -1.05 -16.46 -42.21
CA CYS A 128 -0.71 -16.78 -40.84
C CYS A 128 -1.07 -15.61 -39.89
N PRO A 129 -1.82 -15.86 -38.80
CA PRO A 129 -2.15 -14.83 -37.82
C PRO A 129 -0.92 -14.11 -37.25
N LYS A 130 0.15 -14.84 -36.93
CA LYS A 130 1.40 -14.27 -36.39
C LYS A 130 2.13 -13.37 -37.40
N CYS A 131 2.09 -13.70 -38.71
CA CYS A 131 2.56 -12.79 -39.75
C CYS A 131 1.69 -11.53 -39.85
N GLY A 132 0.36 -11.70 -39.71
CA GLY A 132 -0.60 -10.60 -39.67
C GLY A 132 -0.32 -9.65 -38.51
N ASP A 133 -0.16 -10.18 -37.30
CA ASP A 133 0.14 -9.40 -36.09
C ASP A 133 1.44 -8.61 -36.22
N LYS A 134 2.52 -9.24 -36.73
CA LYS A 134 3.80 -8.54 -37.01
C LYS A 134 3.61 -7.39 -38.00
N ARG A 135 2.84 -7.61 -39.07
CA ARG A 135 2.59 -6.57 -40.09
C ARG A 135 1.75 -5.43 -39.52
N SER A 136 0.69 -5.74 -38.78
CA SER A 136 -0.16 -4.74 -38.13
C SER A 136 0.57 -3.97 -37.04
N ALA A 137 1.48 -4.60 -36.30
CA ALA A 137 2.35 -3.92 -35.35
C ALA A 137 3.26 -2.92 -36.07
N ASN A 138 3.93 -3.33 -37.16
CA ASN A 138 4.80 -2.44 -37.93
C ASN A 138 4.04 -1.30 -38.62
N ALA A 139 2.83 -1.55 -39.13
CA ALA A 139 1.99 -0.52 -39.75
C ALA A 139 1.47 0.53 -38.77
N LYS A 140 1.47 0.24 -37.46
CA LYS A 140 1.11 1.18 -36.38
C LYS A 140 2.31 1.94 -35.81
N LEU A 141 3.53 1.61 -36.20
CA LEU A 141 4.72 2.33 -35.79
C LEU A 141 4.84 3.63 -36.60
N LYS A 142 5.05 4.75 -35.91
CA LYS A 142 5.40 6.03 -36.54
C LYS A 142 6.70 5.87 -37.33
N SER A 143 6.87 6.65 -38.40
CA SER A 143 8.18 6.73 -39.06
C SER A 143 9.19 7.46 -38.16
N THR A 144 10.48 7.29 -38.44
CA THR A 144 11.54 8.01 -37.73
C THR A 144 11.39 9.52 -37.90
N GLU A 145 11.00 9.98 -39.09
CA GLU A 145 10.75 11.39 -39.41
C GLU A 145 9.60 11.96 -38.59
N GLN A 146 8.49 11.21 -38.47
CA GLN A 146 7.35 11.60 -37.64
C GLN A 146 7.74 11.71 -36.16
N PHE A 147 8.55 10.78 -35.66
CA PHE A 147 9.09 10.84 -34.31
C PHE A 147 9.97 12.08 -34.10
N ILE A 148 10.86 12.41 -35.05
CA ILE A 148 11.75 13.57 -34.95
C ILE A 148 10.94 14.87 -34.93
N GLN A 149 9.91 14.99 -35.78
CA GLN A 149 9.04 16.16 -35.82
C GLN A 149 8.35 16.41 -34.47
N GLU A 150 7.71 15.39 -33.89
CA GLU A 150 7.07 15.51 -32.56
C GLU A 150 8.09 15.79 -31.45
N ALA A 151 9.28 15.20 -31.52
CA ALA A 151 10.33 15.42 -30.52
C ALA A 151 10.82 16.87 -30.52
N LYS A 152 10.90 17.52 -31.69
CA LYS A 152 11.21 18.94 -31.85
C LYS A 152 10.11 19.85 -31.31
N GLU A 153 8.84 19.49 -31.48
CA GLU A 153 7.72 20.26 -30.94
C GLU A 153 7.74 20.30 -29.40
N VAL A 154 8.11 19.19 -28.76
CA VAL A 154 8.13 19.09 -27.29
C VAL A 154 9.42 19.66 -26.68
N ASN A 155 10.57 19.38 -27.29
CA ASN A 155 11.88 19.71 -26.71
C ASN A 155 12.55 20.92 -27.37
N GLY A 156 11.92 21.54 -28.37
CA GLY A 156 12.55 22.52 -29.25
C GLY A 156 13.65 21.92 -30.13
N ASP A 157 14.37 22.77 -30.87
CA ASP A 157 15.55 22.38 -31.67
C ASP A 157 16.83 22.25 -30.82
N ILE A 158 16.70 21.75 -29.58
CA ILE A 158 17.82 21.64 -28.63
C ILE A 158 18.74 20.47 -28.97
N TYR A 159 18.22 19.38 -29.55
CA TYR A 159 18.97 18.16 -29.81
C TYR A 159 19.22 17.95 -31.31
N ASP A 160 20.36 17.34 -31.64
CA ASP A 160 20.59 16.80 -32.98
C ASP A 160 20.09 15.35 -33.04
N TYR A 161 19.24 15.11 -34.05
CA TYR A 161 18.53 13.85 -34.30
C TYR A 161 19.14 13.06 -35.48
N SER A 162 20.31 13.46 -35.99
CA SER A 162 21.01 12.84 -37.13
C SER A 162 21.28 11.33 -36.99
N LYS A 163 21.33 10.81 -35.75
CA LYS A 163 21.56 9.39 -35.42
C LYS A 163 20.34 8.66 -34.86
N VAL A 164 19.15 9.24 -35.00
CA VAL A 164 17.92 8.59 -34.52
C VAL A 164 17.53 7.43 -35.41
N ASN A 165 17.23 6.30 -34.78
CA ASN A 165 16.59 5.16 -35.42
C ASN A 165 15.39 4.73 -34.57
N TYR A 166 14.18 5.12 -34.99
CA TYR A 166 12.97 4.83 -34.23
C TYR A 166 12.43 3.44 -34.58
N THR A 167 12.36 2.58 -33.56
CA THR A 167 11.85 1.20 -33.68
C THR A 167 10.52 0.99 -32.93
N GLY A 168 10.01 2.04 -32.28
CA GLY A 168 8.77 2.03 -31.51
C GLY A 168 8.87 2.80 -30.19
N GLN A 169 7.73 2.99 -29.53
CA GLN A 169 7.62 3.86 -28.34
C GLN A 169 8.56 3.45 -27.19
N ASN A 170 8.73 2.15 -26.96
CA ASN A 170 9.61 1.61 -25.92
C ASN A 170 11.06 1.41 -26.40
N GLY A 171 11.33 1.65 -27.70
CA GLY A 171 12.66 1.58 -28.27
C GLY A 171 13.55 2.72 -27.79
N LYS A 172 14.85 2.46 -27.68
CA LYS A 172 15.82 3.51 -27.35
C LYS A 172 16.29 4.20 -28.63
N VAL A 173 16.20 5.52 -28.67
CA VAL A 173 16.76 6.38 -29.72
C VAL A 173 18.09 6.97 -29.26
N THR A 174 19.00 7.19 -30.20
CA THR A 174 20.27 7.90 -29.96
C THR A 174 20.08 9.37 -30.31
N LEU A 175 20.29 10.24 -29.34
CA LEU A 175 20.12 11.69 -29.42
C LEU A 175 21.48 12.34 -29.15
N ILE A 176 21.72 13.49 -29.76
CA ILE A 176 22.97 14.23 -29.53
C ILE A 176 22.64 15.54 -28.82
N CYS A 177 23.17 15.69 -27.61
CA CYS A 177 23.10 16.92 -26.86
C CYS A 177 24.26 17.85 -27.27
N PRO A 178 24.01 19.12 -27.62
CA PRO A 178 25.08 20.05 -28.04
C PRO A 178 26.20 20.22 -27.02
N THR A 179 25.89 20.10 -25.72
CA THR A 179 26.85 20.31 -24.63
C THR A 179 27.47 19.01 -24.09
N HIS A 180 26.80 17.86 -24.26
CA HIS A 180 27.18 16.62 -23.58
C HIS A 180 27.37 15.42 -24.49
N GLY A 181 27.18 15.59 -25.80
CA GLY A 181 27.37 14.56 -26.82
C GLY A 181 26.23 13.54 -26.86
N GLU A 182 26.54 12.36 -27.42
CA GLU A 182 25.55 11.31 -27.69
C GLU A 182 25.04 10.63 -26.42
N PHE A 183 23.72 10.41 -26.36
CA PHE A 183 23.08 9.64 -25.30
C PHE A 183 21.89 8.87 -25.84
N LYS A 184 21.46 7.84 -25.10
CA LYS A 184 20.32 6.98 -25.45
C LYS A 184 19.16 7.20 -24.48
N LYS A 185 17.94 7.28 -25.02
CA LYS A 185 16.71 7.45 -24.23
C LYS A 185 15.54 6.68 -24.86
N GLU A 186 14.58 6.21 -24.08
CA GLU A 186 13.35 5.65 -24.64
C GLU A 186 12.56 6.74 -25.37
N ALA A 187 12.08 6.41 -26.56
CA ALA A 187 11.40 7.34 -27.45
C ALA A 187 10.17 7.98 -26.78
N TYR A 188 9.34 7.21 -26.08
CA TYR A 188 8.16 7.76 -25.41
C TYR A 188 8.51 8.76 -24.29
N ARG A 189 9.58 8.51 -23.53
CA ARG A 189 10.03 9.43 -22.47
C ARG A 189 10.55 10.73 -23.05
N HIS A 190 11.25 10.64 -24.18
CA HIS A 190 11.75 11.83 -24.86
C HIS A 190 10.62 12.72 -25.39
N LEU A 191 9.54 12.11 -25.92
CA LEU A 191 8.32 12.83 -26.31
C LEU A 191 7.53 13.40 -25.13
N GLN A 192 7.87 13.06 -23.88
CA GLN A 192 7.29 13.67 -22.67
C GLN A 192 8.15 14.83 -22.13
N GLY A 193 9.19 15.25 -22.86
CA GLY A 193 10.08 16.34 -22.46
C GLY A 193 11.30 15.88 -21.65
N GLU A 194 11.52 14.57 -21.48
CA GLU A 194 12.75 14.09 -20.83
C GLU A 194 13.94 14.15 -21.79
N GLY A 195 14.89 15.03 -21.46
CA GLY A 195 16.08 15.28 -22.26
C GLY A 195 17.38 14.66 -21.71
N CYS A 196 18.50 15.32 -22.00
CA CYS A 196 19.82 14.93 -21.52
C CYS A 196 19.88 14.97 -19.97
N GLN A 197 20.28 13.84 -19.37
CA GLN A 197 20.39 13.72 -17.91
C GLN A 197 21.45 14.66 -17.32
N LYS A 198 22.52 14.96 -18.07
CA LYS A 198 23.56 15.90 -17.64
C LYS A 198 23.04 17.35 -17.62
N CYS A 199 22.36 17.80 -18.69
CA CYS A 199 21.67 19.10 -18.68
C CYS A 199 20.64 19.23 -17.55
N SER A 200 19.86 18.17 -17.29
CA SER A 200 18.87 18.17 -16.20
C SER A 200 19.53 18.29 -14.81
N ARG A 201 20.72 17.71 -14.63
CA ARG A 201 21.52 17.87 -13.40
C ARG A 201 22.12 19.27 -13.29
N GLU A 202 22.56 19.86 -14.40
CA GLU A 202 23.14 21.21 -14.44
C GLU A 202 22.10 22.31 -14.19
N LYS A 203 20.90 22.20 -14.77
CA LYS A 203 19.76 23.10 -14.47
C LYS A 203 19.25 22.99 -13.03
N GLY A 204 19.64 21.93 -12.30
CA GLY A 204 19.28 21.70 -10.89
C GLY A 204 20.32 22.22 -9.88
N SER A 205 21.42 22.82 -10.34
CA SER A 205 22.46 23.35 -9.46
C SER A 205 22.18 24.82 -9.15
N ARG A 206 22.15 25.15 -7.86
CA ARG A 206 22.06 26.55 -7.39
C ARG A 206 23.35 27.30 -7.71
N THR A 207 23.32 28.63 -7.75
CA THR A 207 24.57 29.40 -7.62
C THR A 207 25.08 29.37 -6.17
N THR A 208 26.32 29.81 -5.94
CA THR A 208 26.86 29.98 -4.58
C THR A 208 26.00 30.93 -3.76
N GLU A 209 25.55 32.02 -4.36
CA GLU A 209 24.70 33.04 -3.74
C GLU A 209 23.34 32.44 -3.35
N GLU A 210 22.67 31.73 -4.26
CA GLU A 210 21.38 31.07 -3.99
C GLU A 210 21.49 29.98 -2.90
N PHE A 211 22.62 29.27 -2.84
CA PHE A 211 22.89 28.31 -1.77
C PHE A 211 23.07 29.01 -0.42
N ILE A 212 23.80 30.14 -0.38
CA ILE A 212 24.02 30.93 0.83
C ILE A 212 22.71 31.55 1.31
N GLU A 213 21.93 32.18 0.44
CA GLU A 213 20.63 32.79 0.79
C GLU A 213 19.69 31.78 1.46
N LYS A 214 19.54 30.59 0.84
CA LYS A 214 18.71 29.51 1.40
C LYS A 214 19.28 28.98 2.73
N SER A 215 20.60 28.95 2.87
CA SER A 215 21.25 28.52 4.11
C SER A 215 21.06 29.53 5.24
N VAL A 216 21.08 30.83 4.93
CA VAL A 216 20.75 31.92 5.87
C VAL A 216 19.27 31.88 6.25
N GLU A 217 18.36 31.62 5.30
CA GLU A 217 16.93 31.45 5.59
C GLU A 217 16.67 30.31 6.59
N LEU A 218 17.33 29.16 6.40
CA LEU A 218 17.13 27.98 7.24
C LEU A 218 17.79 28.08 8.61
N TYR A 219 18.98 28.66 8.69
CA TYR A 219 19.86 28.55 9.86
C TYR A 219 20.29 29.89 10.47
N GLY A 220 19.99 31.01 9.83
CA GLY A 220 20.33 32.35 10.31
C GLY A 220 21.81 32.50 10.67
N ASN A 221 22.08 33.09 11.83
CA ASN A 221 23.45 33.38 12.31
C ASN A 221 24.17 32.19 12.96
N LEU A 222 23.67 30.96 12.81
CA LEU A 222 24.28 29.79 13.45
C LEU A 222 25.59 29.36 12.78
N ASP A 223 25.76 29.69 11.50
CA ASP A 223 26.88 29.28 10.67
C ASP A 223 27.33 30.47 9.80
N SER A 224 28.60 30.52 9.40
CA SER A 224 29.20 31.52 8.50
C SER A 224 29.63 30.86 7.20
N TYR A 225 29.41 31.58 6.09
CA TYR A 225 29.55 31.10 4.71
C TYR A 225 30.67 31.82 3.95
N ASP A 226 31.57 32.49 4.65
CA ASP A 226 32.64 33.33 4.11
C ASP A 226 33.67 32.59 3.25
N LYS A 227 33.67 31.26 3.29
CA LYS A 227 34.55 30.38 2.48
C LYS A 227 33.79 29.36 1.64
N VAL A 228 32.50 29.59 1.38
CA VAL A 228 31.69 28.68 0.58
C VAL A 228 31.95 28.92 -0.90
N ASP A 229 32.33 27.86 -1.61
CA ASP A 229 32.39 27.80 -3.07
C ASP A 229 31.49 26.62 -3.54
N TYR A 230 30.25 26.94 -3.92
CA TYR A 230 29.26 25.93 -4.26
C TYR A 230 29.36 25.57 -5.75
N ILE A 231 29.47 24.27 -6.02
CA ILE A 231 29.52 23.74 -7.39
C ILE A 231 28.28 22.89 -7.68
N ASN A 232 27.88 22.02 -6.74
CA ASN A 232 26.65 21.23 -6.79
C ASN A 232 26.29 20.68 -5.40
N SER A 233 25.17 19.97 -5.29
CA SER A 233 24.65 19.46 -4.00
C SER A 233 25.52 18.38 -3.33
N ILE A 234 26.51 17.84 -4.04
CA ILE A 234 27.33 16.70 -3.60
C ILE A 234 28.75 17.14 -3.25
N LYS A 235 29.37 18.00 -4.07
CA LYS A 235 30.74 18.48 -3.83
C LYS A 235 30.76 19.28 -2.52
N LYS A 236 31.65 18.88 -1.60
CA LYS A 236 31.72 19.45 -0.26
C LYS A 236 32.07 20.94 -0.30
N VAL A 237 31.49 21.68 0.63
CA VAL A 237 31.77 23.10 0.89
C VAL A 237 32.33 23.26 2.29
N LEU A 238 33.08 24.34 2.51
CA LEU A 238 33.65 24.68 3.82
C LEU A 238 32.75 25.71 4.53
N ILE A 239 32.14 25.31 5.64
CA ILE A 239 31.23 26.15 6.43
C ILE A 239 31.81 26.31 7.83
N LYS A 240 31.74 27.52 8.39
CA LYS A 240 32.16 27.79 9.76
C LYS A 240 30.97 27.69 10.70
N CYS A 241 31.08 26.87 11.74
CA CYS A 241 30.06 26.88 12.80
C CYS A 241 30.35 28.02 13.77
N ASN A 242 29.42 28.95 13.97
CA ASN A 242 29.64 30.09 14.88
C ASN A 242 29.65 29.66 16.35
N LYS A 243 29.00 28.54 16.71
CA LYS A 243 29.03 27.97 18.07
C LYS A 243 30.43 27.46 18.45
N HIS A 244 31.06 26.70 17.56
CA HIS A 244 32.36 26.06 17.82
C HIS A 244 33.54 26.88 17.30
N ASN A 245 33.26 27.93 16.52
CA ASN A 245 34.24 28.77 15.86
C ASN A 245 35.22 27.99 14.95
N THR A 246 34.78 26.84 14.42
CA THR A 246 35.59 25.94 13.57
C THR A 246 34.96 25.76 12.19
N TYR A 247 35.82 25.66 11.17
CA TYR A 247 35.42 25.25 9.82
C TYR A 247 35.29 23.74 9.74
N HIS A 248 34.33 23.28 8.95
CA HIS A 248 34.14 21.88 8.64
C HIS A 248 33.66 21.72 7.20
N GLU A 249 34.02 20.58 6.59
CA GLU A 249 33.52 20.24 5.27
C GLU A 249 32.21 19.49 5.36
N THR A 250 31.24 19.86 4.54
CA THR A 250 29.96 19.15 4.42
C THR A 250 29.44 19.22 2.98
N SER A 251 28.68 18.21 2.55
CA SER A 251 27.98 18.29 1.26
C SER A 251 26.78 19.23 1.39
N PRO A 252 26.58 20.19 0.47
CA PRO A 252 25.45 21.11 0.51
C PRO A 252 24.06 20.46 0.66
N GLY A 253 23.84 19.29 0.03
CA GLY A 253 22.59 18.53 0.17
C GLY A 253 22.32 18.09 1.60
N ASN A 254 23.31 17.48 2.27
CA ASN A 254 23.19 17.07 3.67
C ASN A 254 23.07 18.28 4.60
N TYR A 255 23.80 19.36 4.31
CA TYR A 255 23.73 20.59 5.08
C TYR A 255 22.31 21.18 5.06
N LEU A 256 21.69 21.33 3.89
CA LEU A 256 20.31 21.80 3.75
C LEU A 256 19.27 20.83 4.34
N ALA A 257 19.62 19.54 4.49
CA ALA A 257 18.79 18.54 5.17
C ALA A 257 18.91 18.58 6.71
N GLY A 258 19.76 19.45 7.26
CA GLY A 258 19.92 19.65 8.71
C GLY A 258 21.18 19.03 9.31
N HIS A 259 22.00 18.34 8.51
CA HIS A 259 23.28 17.77 8.94
C HIS A 259 24.40 18.81 8.85
N ARG A 260 24.40 19.74 9.81
CA ARG A 260 25.31 20.89 9.89
C ARG A 260 26.68 20.50 10.45
N CYS A 261 27.20 21.28 11.41
CA CYS A 261 28.48 21.03 12.05
C CYS A 261 28.61 19.59 12.58
N PRO A 262 29.66 18.84 12.22
CA PRO A 262 29.88 17.49 12.71
C PRO A 262 30.19 17.48 14.20
N THR A 263 30.78 18.54 14.77
CA THR A 263 30.94 18.68 16.23
C THR A 263 29.60 18.86 16.92
N CYS A 264 28.71 19.74 16.40
CA CYS A 264 27.30 19.78 16.84
C CYS A 264 26.61 18.43 16.62
N GLY A 265 26.92 17.76 15.51
CA GLY A 265 26.38 16.46 15.13
C GLY A 265 26.82 15.35 16.08
N LEU A 266 28.07 15.37 16.56
CA LEU A 266 28.69 14.42 17.49
C LEU A 266 28.27 14.67 18.94
N GLU A 267 28.14 15.95 19.33
CA GLU A 267 27.40 16.37 20.53
C GLU A 267 25.96 15.83 20.52
N ASN A 268 25.39 15.58 19.32
CA ASN A 268 24.06 15.01 19.14
C ASN A 268 24.07 13.49 18.83
N SER A 269 25.16 12.86 18.35
CA SER A 269 25.15 11.51 17.75
C SER A 269 25.80 10.41 18.60
N THR A 270 26.36 10.75 19.76
CA THR A 270 26.73 9.77 20.77
C THR A 270 25.61 9.71 21.83
N ASN A 271 24.71 8.71 21.72
CA ASN A 271 23.45 8.59 22.49
C ASN A 271 22.47 9.74 22.23
N PHE A 272 21.72 9.69 21.12
CA PHE A 272 20.71 10.70 20.76
C PHE A 272 19.56 10.71 21.79
N GLN A 273 19.79 11.37 22.93
CA GLN A 273 18.75 11.80 23.84
C GLN A 273 18.19 13.10 23.28
N SER A 274 16.88 13.19 23.04
CA SER A 274 16.32 14.48 22.62
C SER A 274 16.55 15.53 23.72
N LYS A 275 16.64 16.83 23.38
CA LYS A 275 16.76 17.90 24.41
C LYS A 275 15.69 17.75 25.50
N ALA A 276 14.47 17.39 25.12
CA ALA A 276 13.37 17.17 26.05
C ALA A 276 13.58 15.93 26.93
N GLU A 277 14.07 14.82 26.37
CA GLU A 277 14.46 13.64 27.14
C GLU A 277 15.56 13.96 28.16
N LEU A 278 16.57 14.72 27.75
CA LEU A 278 17.62 15.19 28.66
C LEU A 278 17.06 16.12 29.75
N GLU A 279 16.14 17.02 29.42
CA GLU A 279 15.45 17.87 30.40
C GLU A 279 14.64 17.03 31.41
N ILE A 280 13.93 16.00 30.96
CA ILE A 280 13.16 15.08 31.82
C ILE A 280 14.13 14.29 32.71
N LYS A 281 15.20 13.75 32.14
CA LYS A 281 16.24 13.00 32.86
C LYS A 281 16.91 13.87 33.92
N ASN A 282 17.34 15.07 33.56
CA ASN A 282 17.98 16.01 34.48
C ASN A 282 17.03 16.41 35.60
N PHE A 283 15.74 16.61 35.29
CA PHE A 283 14.73 16.90 36.30
C PHE A 283 14.55 15.75 37.28
N ILE A 284 14.39 14.52 36.80
CA ILE A 284 14.22 13.34 37.67
C ILE A 284 15.49 13.07 38.48
N SER A 285 16.67 13.31 37.89
CA SER A 285 17.98 13.09 38.52
C SER A 285 18.26 13.98 39.72
N GLN A 286 17.47 15.05 39.92
CA GLN A 286 17.50 15.88 41.13
C GLN A 286 16.93 15.14 42.36
N TYR A 287 16.14 14.08 42.14
CA TYR A 287 15.40 13.38 43.19
C TYR A 287 15.78 11.90 43.30
N GLU A 288 16.05 11.23 42.18
CA GLU A 288 16.30 9.79 42.11
C GLU A 288 17.48 9.47 41.19
N LYS A 289 18.20 8.38 41.47
CA LYS A 289 19.26 7.91 40.56
C LYS A 289 18.63 7.38 39.27
N THR A 290 18.94 8.01 38.14
CA THR A 290 18.47 7.58 36.82
C THR A 290 19.56 6.83 36.05
N LYS A 291 19.14 5.92 35.17
CA LYS A 291 19.98 5.50 34.04
C LYS A 291 19.36 6.11 32.77
N GLY A 292 20.22 6.71 31.94
CA GLY A 292 19.83 7.10 30.58
C GLY A 292 19.60 5.87 29.72
N SER A 293 19.31 6.08 28.45
CA SER A 293 18.85 5.08 27.50
C SER A 293 19.29 3.63 27.76
N VAL A 294 18.36 2.76 28.17
CA VAL A 294 18.64 1.37 28.57
C VAL A 294 18.02 0.39 27.56
N LYS A 295 18.85 -0.23 26.72
CA LYS A 295 18.43 -1.33 25.81
C LYS A 295 18.29 -2.68 26.51
N SER A 296 18.89 -2.86 27.69
CA SER A 296 18.97 -4.16 28.36
C SER A 296 17.74 -4.52 29.18
N LEU A 297 16.88 -3.56 29.54
CA LEU A 297 15.71 -3.85 30.37
C LEU A 297 14.61 -4.55 29.56
N VAL A 298 14.31 -4.06 28.36
CA VAL A 298 13.32 -4.66 27.46
C VAL A 298 14.04 -5.18 26.21
N LYS A 299 14.08 -6.50 26.02
CA LYS A 299 14.77 -7.12 24.88
C LYS A 299 14.21 -6.57 23.56
N GLY A 300 15.07 -5.93 22.76
CA GLY A 300 14.71 -5.34 21.47
C GLY A 300 13.98 -4.00 21.56
N SER A 301 13.93 -3.34 22.72
CA SER A 301 13.36 -1.99 22.85
C SER A 301 14.17 -1.16 23.85
N GLU A 302 14.58 0.01 23.40
CA GLU A 302 15.30 0.99 24.20
C GLU A 302 14.33 1.77 25.10
N LEU A 303 14.68 1.98 26.37
CA LEU A 303 13.93 2.83 27.29
C LEU A 303 14.70 4.11 27.59
N ASP A 304 14.10 5.29 27.37
CA ASP A 304 14.80 6.58 27.47
C ASP A 304 15.36 6.85 28.87
N ILE A 305 14.53 6.65 29.91
CA ILE A 305 14.90 6.88 31.31
C ILE A 305 14.39 5.75 32.19
N VAL A 306 15.28 5.17 33.00
CA VAL A 306 14.93 4.11 33.98
C VAL A 306 15.30 4.53 35.40
N ILE A 307 14.35 4.39 36.31
CA ILE A 307 14.48 4.64 37.75
C ILE A 307 14.28 3.31 38.49
N LYS A 308 15.38 2.57 38.66
CA LYS A 308 15.35 1.20 39.19
C LYS A 308 14.77 1.11 40.61
N SER A 309 15.08 2.08 41.47
CA SER A 309 14.60 2.17 42.85
C SER A 309 13.07 2.20 42.96
N LYS A 310 12.39 2.76 41.95
CA LYS A 310 10.93 2.92 41.92
C LYS A 310 10.22 1.91 41.01
N LYS A 311 10.96 1.02 40.35
CA LYS A 311 10.45 0.18 39.25
C LYS A 311 9.65 1.02 38.23
N LEU A 312 10.24 2.13 37.80
CA LEU A 312 9.62 3.12 36.91
C LEU A 312 10.51 3.37 35.70
N ALA A 313 9.90 3.50 34.54
CA ALA A 313 10.52 3.96 33.31
C ALA A 313 9.71 5.09 32.69
N VAL A 314 10.38 5.99 31.97
CA VAL A 314 9.77 7.16 31.32
C VAL A 314 10.25 7.24 29.88
N GLU A 315 9.31 7.47 28.98
CA GLU A 315 9.52 7.68 27.54
C GLU A 315 9.10 9.09 27.15
N TYR A 316 9.89 9.69 26.26
CA TYR A 316 9.55 10.92 25.58
C TYR A 316 9.16 10.61 24.13
N ASP A 317 7.86 10.65 23.85
CA ASP A 317 7.33 10.30 22.55
C ASP A 317 7.16 11.55 21.66
N GLY A 318 8.09 11.75 20.74
CA GLY A 318 7.97 12.80 19.71
C GLY A 318 6.76 12.55 18.81
N LEU A 319 5.80 13.49 18.74
CA LEU A 319 4.53 13.29 18.02
C LEU A 319 4.71 12.80 16.57
N TYR A 320 5.66 13.37 15.83
CA TYR A 320 5.92 12.97 14.45
C TYR A 320 6.45 11.53 14.37
N TRP A 321 7.52 11.21 15.08
CA TRP A 321 8.19 9.90 15.05
C TRP A 321 7.39 8.78 15.72
N HIS A 322 6.43 9.12 16.58
CA HIS A 322 5.52 8.18 17.23
C HIS A 322 4.13 8.16 16.58
N SER A 323 3.96 8.81 15.43
CA SER A 323 2.76 8.72 14.63
C SER A 323 2.65 7.38 13.88
N ASP A 324 1.46 7.12 13.36
CA ASP A 324 1.12 5.96 12.54
C ASP A 324 1.82 5.93 11.18
N LYS A 325 2.63 6.96 10.86
CA LYS A 325 3.60 6.94 9.76
C LYS A 325 4.82 6.06 10.05
N PHE A 326 5.22 5.94 11.31
CA PHE A 326 6.46 5.25 11.70
C PHE A 326 6.25 4.14 12.72
N LYS A 327 5.17 4.18 13.50
CA LYS A 327 4.88 3.23 14.56
C LYS A 327 3.54 2.52 14.32
N PRO A 328 3.48 1.19 14.52
CA PRO A 328 2.21 0.48 14.44
C PRO A 328 1.28 0.91 15.57
N LYS A 329 -0.03 0.71 15.38
CA LYS A 329 -1.10 1.09 16.31
C LYS A 329 -0.88 0.66 17.77
N LYS A 330 -0.26 -0.51 17.99
CA LYS A 330 -0.05 -1.07 19.33
C LYS A 330 1.31 -0.75 19.95
N TYR A 331 2.17 0.01 19.26
CA TYR A 331 3.56 0.23 19.67
C TYR A 331 3.73 0.65 21.14
N HIS A 332 3.02 1.71 21.57
CA HIS A 332 3.12 2.20 22.95
C HIS A 332 2.54 1.21 23.96
N LEU A 333 1.42 0.56 23.63
CA LEU A 333 0.79 -0.46 24.48
C LEU A 333 1.70 -1.68 24.65
N ASP A 334 2.21 -2.25 23.55
CA ASP A 334 3.06 -3.44 23.58
C ASP A 334 4.34 -3.16 24.40
N LYS A 335 4.88 -1.94 24.32
CA LYS A 335 6.04 -1.52 25.13
C LYS A 335 5.67 -1.35 26.60
N THR A 336 4.50 -0.79 26.89
CA THR A 336 3.96 -0.68 28.26
C THR A 336 3.75 -2.05 28.89
N GLU A 337 3.15 -3.00 28.17
CA GLU A 337 2.89 -4.36 28.66
C GLU A 337 4.21 -5.11 28.95
N LYS A 338 5.20 -5.01 28.05
CA LYS A 338 6.54 -5.58 28.29
C LYS A 338 7.20 -5.02 29.56
N CYS A 339 7.06 -3.73 29.83
CA CYS A 339 7.58 -3.15 31.07
C CYS A 339 6.82 -3.68 32.30
N LEU A 340 5.49 -3.78 32.22
CA LEU A 340 4.65 -4.30 33.30
C LEU A 340 4.98 -5.76 33.62
N ASP A 341 5.24 -6.60 32.61
CA ASP A 341 5.66 -8.00 32.79
C ASP A 341 7.00 -8.12 33.55
N LEU A 342 7.86 -7.11 33.44
CA LEU A 342 9.12 -7.00 34.20
C LEU A 342 8.92 -6.32 35.58
N GLY A 343 7.68 -6.00 35.94
CA GLY A 343 7.33 -5.30 37.17
C GLY A 343 7.61 -3.79 37.15
N TYR A 344 7.84 -3.19 35.98
CA TYR A 344 8.06 -1.75 35.81
C TYR A 344 6.80 -1.05 35.30
N GLN A 345 6.47 0.10 35.90
CA GLN A 345 5.52 1.04 35.30
C GLN A 345 6.22 1.84 34.20
N LEU A 346 5.62 1.93 33.01
CA LEU A 346 6.10 2.79 31.92
C LEU A 346 5.22 4.03 31.78
N ILE A 347 5.84 5.20 31.79
CA ILE A 347 5.17 6.48 31.56
C ILE A 347 5.50 6.99 30.16
N HIS A 348 4.48 7.35 29.39
CA HIS A 348 4.61 7.92 28.06
C HIS A 348 4.28 9.42 28.08
N ILE A 349 5.29 10.27 27.85
CA ILE A 349 5.14 11.73 27.77
C ILE A 349 5.17 12.14 26.30
N PHE A 350 4.02 12.53 25.77
CA PHE A 350 3.97 12.97 24.38
C PHE A 350 4.56 14.37 24.26
N SER A 351 5.23 14.68 23.14
CA SER A 351 6.02 15.90 23.05
C SER A 351 5.20 17.17 23.31
N ASP A 352 3.96 17.27 22.85
CA ASP A 352 3.09 18.43 23.14
C ASP A 352 2.77 18.59 24.64
N GLU A 353 2.72 17.50 25.41
CA GLU A 353 2.51 17.54 26.86
C GLU A 353 3.73 18.18 27.54
N TRP A 354 4.95 17.80 27.15
CA TRP A 354 6.17 18.40 27.68
C TRP A 354 6.33 19.86 27.28
N HIS A 355 5.97 20.22 26.04
CA HIS A 355 6.12 21.59 25.55
C HIS A 355 5.08 22.54 26.14
N ASN A 356 3.81 22.13 26.18
CA ASN A 356 2.71 23.02 26.53
C ASN A 356 2.28 22.91 27.99
N LYS A 357 2.61 21.80 28.67
CA LYS A 357 2.14 21.48 30.04
C LYS A 357 3.29 21.01 30.93
N LYS A 358 4.50 21.53 30.70
CA LYS A 358 5.75 21.12 31.36
C LYS A 358 5.62 21.03 32.88
N ASP A 359 5.03 22.05 33.51
CA ASP A 359 4.92 22.10 34.97
C ASP A 359 3.93 21.07 35.53
N ILE A 360 2.85 20.77 34.80
CA ILE A 360 1.91 19.70 35.16
C ILE A 360 2.63 18.35 35.06
N VAL A 361 3.40 18.13 33.99
CA VAL A 361 4.17 16.88 33.81
C VAL A 361 5.20 16.71 34.93
N LYS A 362 5.99 17.75 35.23
CA LYS A 362 6.95 17.76 36.34
C LYS A 362 6.28 17.46 37.69
N SER A 363 5.16 18.10 37.98
CA SER A 363 4.39 17.86 39.20
C SER A 363 3.89 16.41 39.29
N ARG A 364 3.41 15.83 38.19
CA ARG A 364 2.95 14.43 38.16
C ARG A 364 4.11 13.47 38.36
N LEU A 365 5.23 13.70 37.68
CA LEU A 365 6.44 12.89 37.86
C LEU A 365 6.90 12.92 39.32
N LYS A 366 7.04 14.11 39.94
CA LYS A 366 7.38 14.25 41.38
C LYS A 366 6.46 13.44 42.27
N ASN A 367 5.16 13.48 42.02
CA ASN A 367 4.20 12.71 42.80
C ASN A 367 4.40 11.19 42.63
N ILE A 368 4.60 10.71 41.40
CA ILE A 368 4.84 9.28 41.10
C ILE A 368 6.12 8.76 41.77
N ILE A 369 7.21 9.54 41.76
CA ILE A 369 8.46 9.15 42.42
C ILE A 369 8.44 9.36 43.95
N GLY A 370 7.44 10.09 44.48
CA GLY A 370 7.22 10.29 45.92
C GLY A 370 7.85 11.55 46.53
N TYR A 371 8.30 12.50 45.72
CA TYR A 371 9.05 13.70 46.14
C TYR A 371 8.20 14.97 46.07
N ASN A 372 6.95 14.91 46.54
CA ASN A 372 6.10 16.10 46.59
C ASN A 372 6.16 16.74 47.97
N ASP A 373 6.71 17.96 48.03
CA ASP A 373 7.08 18.64 49.28
C ASP A 373 5.85 19.24 49.98
N ASN A 374 4.88 19.75 49.20
CA ASN A 374 3.64 20.29 49.76
C ASN A 374 2.65 19.15 50.04
N ARG A 375 2.53 18.76 51.30
CA ARG A 375 1.60 17.72 51.77
C ARG A 375 0.50 18.33 52.62
N ILE A 376 -0.72 18.26 52.11
CA ILE A 376 -1.93 18.73 52.78
C ILE A 376 -2.74 17.51 53.20
N TYR A 377 -3.20 17.45 54.45
CA TYR A 377 -4.08 16.39 54.90
C TYR A 377 -5.53 16.79 54.68
N ALA A 378 -6.32 15.95 54.01
CA ALA A 378 -7.72 16.25 53.66
C ALA A 378 -8.61 16.54 54.88
N ARG A 379 -8.25 16.04 56.07
CA ARG A 379 -8.93 16.37 57.34
C ARG A 379 -8.87 17.86 57.70
N LYS A 380 -7.83 18.57 57.25
CA LYS A 380 -7.65 20.02 57.43
C LYS A 380 -8.33 20.83 56.32
N CYS A 381 -8.91 20.18 55.32
CA CYS A 381 -9.56 20.86 54.21
C CYS A 381 -11.06 20.97 54.43
N GLU A 382 -11.64 22.08 54.00
CA GLU A 382 -13.07 22.24 53.83
C GLU A 382 -13.50 21.62 52.50
N ILE A 383 -14.67 20.98 52.47
CA ILE A 383 -15.23 20.38 51.25
C ILE A 383 -16.42 21.21 50.77
N LYS A 384 -16.39 21.64 49.50
CA LYS A 384 -17.41 22.52 48.91
C LYS A 384 -17.66 22.13 47.45
N GLU A 385 -18.84 22.44 46.95
CA GLU A 385 -19.07 22.46 45.51
C GLU A 385 -18.29 23.63 44.88
N VAL A 386 -17.77 23.41 43.67
CA VAL A 386 -16.99 24.41 42.92
C VAL A 386 -17.80 24.84 41.71
N ASP A 387 -17.90 26.15 41.48
CA ASP A 387 -18.60 26.64 40.30
C ASP A 387 -17.87 26.24 39.00
N SER A 388 -18.59 26.37 37.88
CA SER A 388 -18.09 25.94 36.58
C SER A 388 -16.82 26.69 36.14
N LYS A 389 -16.71 27.98 36.43
CA LYS A 389 -15.59 28.82 35.97
C LYS A 389 -14.32 28.41 36.72
N ASP A 390 -14.39 28.31 38.04
CA ASP A 390 -13.25 27.97 38.88
C ASP A 390 -12.81 26.53 38.69
N SER A 391 -13.76 25.60 38.56
CA SER A 391 -13.45 24.20 38.23
C SER A 391 -12.71 24.06 36.90
N MET A 392 -13.17 24.75 35.84
CA MET A 392 -12.52 24.70 34.54
C MET A 392 -11.13 25.34 34.57
N LYS A 393 -10.96 26.47 35.27
CA LYS A 393 -9.66 27.12 35.46
C LYS A 393 -8.69 26.18 36.16
N PHE A 394 -9.11 25.60 37.29
CA PHE A 394 -8.31 24.68 38.07
C PHE A 394 -7.87 23.46 37.25
N LEU A 395 -8.77 22.86 36.47
CA LEU A 395 -8.45 21.74 35.59
C LEU A 395 -7.47 22.11 34.47
N GLU A 396 -7.60 23.30 33.87
CA GLU A 396 -6.67 23.74 32.82
C GLU A 396 -5.25 23.91 33.37
N GLU A 397 -5.14 24.45 34.57
CA GLU A 397 -3.86 24.75 35.21
C GLU A 397 -3.18 23.52 35.83
N ASN A 398 -3.94 22.49 36.22
CA ASN A 398 -3.44 21.38 37.05
C ASN A 398 -3.65 19.97 36.45
N HIS A 399 -4.55 19.79 35.48
CA HIS A 399 -4.83 18.48 34.89
C HIS A 399 -4.23 18.33 33.49
N ILE A 400 -3.54 17.22 33.23
CA ILE A 400 -2.81 17.01 31.95
C ILE A 400 -3.75 17.07 30.73
N GLN A 401 -4.95 16.50 30.85
CA GLN A 401 -5.97 16.54 29.80
C GLN A 401 -6.77 17.87 29.74
N GLY A 402 -6.48 18.86 30.59
CA GLY A 402 -7.10 20.20 30.57
C GLY A 402 -8.55 20.27 31.04
N LYS A 403 -9.19 21.42 30.80
CA LYS A 403 -10.56 21.71 31.25
C LYS A 403 -11.62 20.77 30.66
N LEU A 404 -12.71 20.59 31.42
CA LEU A 404 -13.88 19.82 31.06
C LEU A 404 -15.10 20.36 31.82
N GLY A 405 -16.27 20.38 31.17
CA GLY A 405 -17.54 20.68 31.83
C GLY A 405 -18.12 19.45 32.54
N GLY A 406 -17.75 19.24 33.81
CA GLY A 406 -18.42 18.26 34.68
C GLY A 406 -19.80 18.76 35.14
N THR A 407 -20.70 17.83 35.48
CA THR A 407 -21.99 18.17 36.10
C THR A 407 -21.80 18.50 37.57
N TYR A 408 -21.12 17.62 38.31
CA TYR A 408 -20.82 17.77 39.73
C TYR A 408 -19.34 18.05 39.89
N LYS A 409 -18.98 19.06 40.69
CA LYS A 409 -17.61 19.54 40.86
C LYS A 409 -17.39 19.73 42.35
N ILE A 410 -16.61 18.85 42.96
CA ILE A 410 -16.41 18.85 44.40
C ILE A 410 -14.94 19.17 44.65
N GLY A 411 -14.70 20.17 45.48
CA GLY A 411 -13.39 20.71 45.79
C GLY A 411 -13.02 20.55 47.25
N LEU A 412 -11.72 20.42 47.52
CA LEU A 412 -11.14 20.60 48.85
C LEU A 412 -10.41 21.92 48.91
N TYR A 413 -10.73 22.71 49.92
CA TYR A 413 -10.13 24.02 50.17
C TYR A 413 -9.24 23.96 51.42
N TYR A 414 -8.03 24.52 51.33
CA TYR A 414 -7.11 24.66 52.45
C TYR A 414 -6.69 26.13 52.53
N ASN A 415 -6.98 26.80 53.66
CA ASN A 415 -6.80 28.24 53.81
C ASN A 415 -7.45 29.03 52.65
N ASP A 416 -8.72 28.71 52.35
CA ASP A 416 -9.52 29.28 51.26
C ASP A 416 -8.98 29.07 49.82
N GLU A 417 -7.88 28.33 49.65
CA GLU A 417 -7.36 27.94 48.35
C GLU A 417 -7.88 26.57 47.93
N LEU A 418 -8.39 26.44 46.69
CA LEU A 418 -8.77 25.16 46.11
C LEU A 418 -7.52 24.31 45.86
N VAL A 419 -7.37 23.19 46.57
CA VAL A 419 -6.18 22.33 46.51
C VAL A 419 -6.42 20.95 45.90
N SER A 420 -7.68 20.52 45.79
CA SER A 420 -8.06 19.25 45.15
C SER A 420 -9.43 19.36 44.51
N LEU A 421 -9.62 18.75 43.35
CA LEU A 421 -10.88 18.78 42.62
C LEU A 421 -11.19 17.41 42.03
N MET A 422 -12.43 16.96 42.22
CA MET A 422 -13.00 15.78 41.56
C MET A 422 -14.29 16.17 40.83
N THR A 423 -14.40 15.79 39.57
CA THR A 423 -15.58 16.09 38.76
C THR A 423 -16.27 14.83 38.28
N PHE A 424 -17.61 14.87 38.27
CA PHE A 424 -18.48 13.79 37.84
C PHE A 424 -19.47 14.26 36.79
N GLY A 425 -19.99 13.34 35.99
CA GLY A 425 -21.06 13.62 35.04
C GLY A 425 -21.83 12.38 34.64
N ASN A 426 -22.86 12.58 33.83
CA ASN A 426 -23.59 11.48 33.22
C ASN A 426 -22.70 10.69 32.25
N LEU A 427 -23.08 9.44 31.98
CA LEU A 427 -22.45 8.63 30.94
C LEU A 427 -22.42 9.37 29.60
N ARG A 428 -21.23 9.43 28.99
CA ARG A 428 -21.00 10.18 27.75
C ARG A 428 -21.52 9.39 26.53
N LYS A 429 -22.53 9.93 25.84
CA LYS A 429 -23.07 9.37 24.58
C LYS A 429 -21.99 9.09 23.53
N ASN A 430 -20.97 9.95 23.42
CA ASN A 430 -19.86 9.82 22.47
C ASN A 430 -18.96 8.58 22.73
N MET A 431 -19.10 7.93 23.88
CA MET A 431 -18.46 6.66 24.23
C MET A 431 -19.38 5.45 24.02
N GLY A 432 -20.51 5.62 23.33
CA GLY A 432 -21.49 4.56 23.07
C GLY A 432 -22.36 4.20 24.28
N ARG A 433 -22.30 4.97 25.37
CA ARG A 433 -23.08 4.71 26.59
C ARG A 433 -24.32 5.60 26.66
N ILE A 434 -25.47 4.97 26.89
CA ILE A 434 -26.76 5.66 27.11
C ILE A 434 -26.80 6.11 28.57
N LYS A 435 -27.33 7.32 28.83
CA LYS A 435 -27.57 7.80 30.20
C LYS A 435 -28.42 6.77 30.93
N LYS A 436 -27.90 6.26 32.05
CA LYS A 436 -28.61 5.33 32.92
C LYS A 436 -28.76 5.99 34.28
N GLU A 437 -29.97 5.93 34.81
CA GLU A 437 -30.29 6.51 36.11
C GLU A 437 -29.42 5.89 37.20
N GLY A 438 -28.86 6.74 38.08
CA GLY A 438 -27.95 6.32 39.14
C GLY A 438 -26.55 5.92 38.67
N VAL A 439 -26.21 6.05 37.39
CA VAL A 439 -24.87 5.71 36.88
C VAL A 439 -24.10 6.95 36.45
N TYR A 440 -22.95 7.17 37.07
CA TYR A 440 -22.13 8.35 36.88
C TYR A 440 -20.71 8.00 36.45
N GLU A 441 -20.05 8.93 35.77
CA GLU A 441 -18.65 8.84 35.43
C GLU A 441 -17.84 9.81 36.29
N LEU A 442 -16.82 9.32 36.99
CA LEU A 442 -15.76 10.17 37.54
C LEU A 442 -14.89 10.60 36.35
N LEU A 443 -15.05 11.87 35.98
CA LEU A 443 -14.48 12.44 34.76
C LEU A 443 -13.03 12.88 34.94
N ARG A 444 -12.73 13.57 36.04
CA ARG A 444 -11.38 14.05 36.38
C ARG A 444 -11.17 14.08 37.87
N PHE A 445 -9.93 13.80 38.27
CA PHE A 445 -9.42 14.08 39.60
C PHE A 445 -8.00 14.65 39.47
N CYS A 446 -7.74 15.77 40.15
CA CYS A 446 -6.38 16.29 40.31
C CYS A 446 -6.24 17.12 41.59
N ASN A 447 -5.00 17.17 42.08
CA ASN A 447 -4.59 18.15 43.09
C ASN A 447 -3.97 19.36 42.41
N LEU A 448 -3.80 20.43 43.19
CA LEU A 448 -2.96 21.57 42.83
C LEU A 448 -1.55 21.06 42.48
N LYS A 449 -0.92 21.66 41.45
CA LYS A 449 0.46 21.32 41.05
C LYS A 449 1.39 21.38 42.26
N ASN A 450 2.37 20.48 42.25
CA ASN A 450 3.37 20.29 43.31
C ASN A 450 2.76 20.05 44.71
N THR A 451 1.52 19.54 44.77
CA THR A 451 0.81 19.30 46.03
C THR A 451 0.23 17.89 46.10
N SER A 452 0.35 17.26 47.26
CA SER A 452 -0.31 15.97 47.56
C SER A 452 -1.35 16.18 48.65
N VAL A 453 -2.61 15.92 48.33
CA VAL A 453 -3.70 15.98 49.30
C VAL A 453 -3.99 14.57 49.83
N ILE A 454 -3.40 14.24 50.98
CA ILE A 454 -3.48 12.93 51.60
C ILE A 454 -4.91 12.67 52.09
N GLY A 455 -5.52 11.59 51.58
CA GLY A 455 -6.93 11.27 51.81
C GLY A 455 -7.90 12.13 51.00
N GLY A 456 -7.41 12.98 50.10
CA GLY A 456 -8.24 13.93 49.35
C GLY A 456 -9.21 13.25 48.41
N ALA A 457 -8.72 12.29 47.62
CA ALA A 457 -9.54 11.52 46.69
C ALA A 457 -10.67 10.77 47.40
N SER A 458 -10.38 10.10 48.52
CA SER A 458 -11.38 9.38 49.31
C SER A 458 -12.43 10.32 49.89
N LYS A 459 -12.01 11.46 50.48
CA LYS A 459 -12.94 12.44 51.04
C LYS A 459 -13.89 13.02 49.98
N LEU A 460 -13.38 13.34 48.80
CA LEU A 460 -14.17 13.84 47.67
C LEU A 460 -15.16 12.79 47.15
N LEU A 461 -14.71 11.54 47.00
CA LEU A 461 -15.56 10.44 46.54
C LEU A 461 -16.66 10.13 47.55
N THR A 462 -16.33 9.98 48.84
CA THR A 462 -17.32 9.71 49.89
C THR A 462 -18.36 10.82 49.99
N TYR A 463 -17.96 12.08 49.81
CA TYR A 463 -18.92 13.19 49.73
C TYR A 463 -19.87 13.03 48.53
N PHE A 464 -19.35 12.67 47.36
CA PHE A 464 -20.20 12.41 46.19
C PHE A 464 -21.19 11.27 46.44
N GLU A 465 -20.70 10.15 46.99
CA GLU A 465 -21.52 8.97 47.31
C GLU A 465 -22.65 9.29 48.28
N LYS A 466 -22.35 10.04 49.35
CA LYS A 466 -23.34 10.41 50.37
C LYS A 466 -24.40 11.38 49.85
N ASN A 467 -24.01 12.39 49.09
CA ASN A 467 -24.93 13.47 48.69
C ASN A 467 -25.71 13.18 47.42
N TYR A 468 -25.19 12.35 46.50
CA TYR A 468 -25.84 12.06 45.22
C TYR A 468 -26.27 10.61 45.05
N GLN A 469 -25.98 9.74 46.02
CA GLN A 469 -26.45 8.35 46.11
C GLN A 469 -26.37 7.57 44.76
N PRO A 470 -25.19 7.55 44.11
CA PRO A 470 -25.03 6.83 42.85
C PRO A 470 -25.16 5.32 43.07
N LYS A 471 -25.81 4.61 42.15
CA LYS A 471 -25.85 3.14 42.11
C LYS A 471 -24.54 2.56 41.56
N GLU A 472 -23.91 3.30 40.64
CA GLU A 472 -22.67 2.88 40.00
C GLU A 472 -21.84 4.09 39.58
N ILE A 473 -20.53 4.02 39.83
CA ILE A 473 -19.55 4.99 39.36
C ILE A 473 -18.55 4.28 38.45
N ILE A 474 -18.35 4.82 37.25
CA ILE A 474 -17.32 4.36 36.33
C ILE A 474 -16.17 5.38 36.25
N SER A 475 -14.96 4.91 35.95
CA SER A 475 -13.86 5.81 35.61
C SER A 475 -12.82 5.13 34.72
N TYR A 476 -11.97 5.94 34.09
CA TYR A 476 -10.94 5.48 33.17
C TYR A 476 -9.57 5.94 33.67
N ALA A 477 -8.64 5.00 33.83
CA ALA A 477 -7.24 5.30 34.09
C ALA A 477 -6.44 5.24 32.78
N ASP A 478 -5.84 6.36 32.35
CA ASP A 478 -4.95 6.41 31.18
C ASP A 478 -3.73 5.53 31.45
N LEU A 479 -3.57 4.46 30.66
CA LEU A 479 -2.49 3.47 30.82
C LEU A 479 -1.10 4.07 30.59
N ARG A 480 -0.99 5.22 29.92
CA ARG A 480 0.28 5.96 29.80
C ARG A 480 0.75 6.55 31.13
N TRP A 481 -0.15 6.70 32.10
CA TRP A 481 0.09 7.44 33.33
C TRP A 481 -0.23 6.65 34.60
N SER A 482 -1.03 5.60 34.52
CA SER A 482 -1.57 4.90 35.69
C SER A 482 -1.59 3.40 35.49
N LYS A 483 -1.25 2.68 36.55
CA LYS A 483 -1.43 1.23 36.67
C LYS A 483 -2.68 0.82 37.46
N GLY A 484 -3.44 1.79 38.00
CA GLY A 484 -4.74 1.53 38.64
C GLY A 484 -4.85 1.83 40.14
N ASP A 485 -3.73 1.93 40.86
CA ASP A 485 -3.66 1.94 42.33
C ASP A 485 -4.67 2.86 43.03
N LEU A 486 -4.87 4.08 42.52
CA LEU A 486 -5.81 5.04 43.10
C LEU A 486 -7.24 4.48 43.11
N TYR A 487 -7.68 3.88 42.01
CA TYR A 487 -9.04 3.37 41.89
C TYR A 487 -9.26 2.13 42.76
N GLU A 488 -8.26 1.24 42.84
CA GLU A 488 -8.29 0.09 43.75
C GLU A 488 -8.37 0.55 45.22
N THR A 489 -7.58 1.56 45.60
CA THR A 489 -7.61 2.17 46.94
C THR A 489 -8.98 2.80 47.25
N LEU A 490 -9.64 3.38 46.25
CA LEU A 490 -10.99 3.93 46.36
C LEU A 490 -12.09 2.85 46.31
N GLY A 491 -11.72 1.57 46.23
CA GLY A 491 -12.65 0.44 46.20
C GLY A 491 -13.42 0.30 44.89
N PHE A 492 -12.84 0.74 43.77
CA PHE A 492 -13.29 0.35 42.44
C PHE A 492 -12.73 -1.03 42.08
N LYS A 493 -13.45 -1.75 41.21
CA LYS A 493 -13.02 -3.01 40.62
C LYS A 493 -12.65 -2.78 39.15
N LEU A 494 -11.53 -3.35 38.72
CA LEU A 494 -11.15 -3.34 37.31
C LEU A 494 -12.15 -4.18 36.51
N GLU A 495 -12.71 -3.61 35.45
CA GLU A 495 -13.65 -4.29 34.56
C GLU A 495 -12.91 -4.87 33.34
N HIS A 496 -12.23 -4.01 32.56
CA HIS A 496 -11.40 -4.44 31.43
C HIS A 496 -10.41 -3.36 30.97
N LYS A 497 -9.46 -3.75 30.11
CA LYS A 497 -8.56 -2.83 29.38
C LYS A 497 -9.18 -2.43 28.04
N THR A 498 -9.26 -1.14 27.75
CA THR A 498 -9.73 -0.64 26.45
C THR A 498 -8.62 -0.72 25.40
N LYS A 499 -8.99 -0.80 24.12
CA LYS A 499 -8.03 -0.78 23.00
C LYS A 499 -7.37 0.62 22.90
N PRO A 500 -6.15 0.72 22.35
CA PRO A 500 -5.52 1.99 22.01
C PRO A 500 -6.46 2.96 21.30
N ASN A 501 -6.57 4.16 21.86
CA ASN A 501 -7.25 5.30 21.26
C ASN A 501 -6.25 6.07 20.38
N TYR A 502 -6.73 7.04 19.60
CA TYR A 502 -5.88 7.87 18.75
C TYR A 502 -6.27 9.35 18.81
N PHE A 503 -5.26 10.17 18.56
CA PHE A 503 -5.36 11.61 18.35
C PHE A 503 -4.83 11.93 16.96
N TYR A 504 -5.38 12.95 16.31
CA TYR A 504 -4.81 13.49 15.09
C TYR A 504 -3.69 14.46 15.41
N ILE A 505 -2.65 14.48 14.59
CA ILE A 505 -1.49 15.35 14.71
C ILE A 505 -1.38 16.22 13.47
N LYS A 506 -1.24 17.53 13.68
CA LYS A 506 -0.81 18.49 12.67
C LYS A 506 0.32 19.34 13.23
N GLY A 507 1.50 19.20 12.64
CA GLY A 507 2.73 19.80 13.17
C GLY A 507 3.02 19.31 14.59
N LYS A 508 3.08 20.24 15.55
CA LYS A 508 3.41 19.96 16.97
C LYS A 508 2.18 19.85 17.88
N LYS A 509 0.96 19.75 17.32
CA LYS A 509 -0.29 19.73 18.10
C LYS A 509 -1.02 18.40 17.95
N ARG A 510 -1.56 17.89 19.05
CA ARG A 510 -2.56 16.83 19.06
C ARG A 510 -3.97 17.40 19.13
N GLU A 511 -4.86 16.78 18.36
CA GLU A 511 -6.27 17.10 18.31
C GLU A 511 -7.12 15.86 18.56
N ASN A 512 -8.20 16.05 19.30
CA ASN A 512 -9.10 14.96 19.65
C ASN A 512 -9.85 14.47 18.42
N ARG A 513 -9.85 13.15 18.18
CA ARG A 513 -10.56 12.49 17.07
C ARG A 513 -12.04 12.86 16.96
N PHE A 514 -12.71 13.21 18.08
CA PHE A 514 -14.13 13.57 18.06
C PHE A 514 -14.45 14.81 17.22
N LYS A 515 -13.46 15.69 16.99
CA LYS A 515 -13.60 16.84 16.07
C LYS A 515 -13.72 16.42 14.61
N TYR A 516 -13.21 15.25 14.26
CA TYR A 516 -13.06 14.81 12.87
C TYR A 516 -13.88 13.56 12.57
N ARG A 517 -14.95 13.32 13.33
CA ARG A 517 -15.89 12.23 13.03
C ARG A 517 -16.39 12.40 11.61
N LYS A 518 -16.51 11.30 10.87
CA LYS A 518 -17.04 11.30 9.49
C LYS A 518 -18.32 12.13 9.35
N SER A 519 -19.24 12.05 10.32
CA SER A 519 -20.49 12.83 10.31
C SER A 519 -20.27 14.35 10.38
N GLU A 520 -19.25 14.84 11.08
CA GLU A 520 -18.92 16.27 11.12
C GLU A 520 -18.17 16.68 9.85
N LEU A 521 -17.22 15.86 9.39
CA LEU A 521 -16.49 16.12 8.14
C LEU A 521 -17.42 16.22 6.92
N VAL A 522 -18.42 15.34 6.83
CA VAL A 522 -19.41 15.42 5.73
C VAL A 522 -20.23 16.71 5.80
N LYS A 523 -20.57 17.21 7.00
CA LYS A 523 -21.24 18.51 7.17
C LYS A 523 -20.34 19.69 6.78
N GLU A 524 -19.03 19.54 6.96
CA GLU A 524 -18.02 20.52 6.49
C GLU A 524 -17.81 20.49 4.96
N GLY A 525 -18.50 19.61 4.23
CA GLY A 525 -18.45 19.52 2.76
C GLY A 525 -17.43 18.50 2.21
N PHE A 526 -16.82 17.67 3.06
CA PHE A 526 -15.91 16.62 2.60
C PHE A 526 -16.64 15.42 1.98
N ASP A 527 -15.96 14.73 1.06
CA ASP A 527 -16.51 13.60 0.31
C ASP A 527 -17.03 12.48 1.24
N LYS A 528 -18.33 12.20 1.17
CA LYS A 528 -19.02 11.16 1.94
C LYS A 528 -18.54 9.74 1.63
N ASN A 529 -17.95 9.52 0.47
CA ASN A 529 -17.45 8.21 0.06
C ASN A 529 -16.09 7.89 0.69
N LYS A 530 -15.31 8.92 1.05
CA LYS A 530 -14.05 8.75 1.77
C LYS A 530 -14.28 8.40 3.24
N SER A 531 -13.35 7.65 3.80
CA SER A 531 -13.26 7.41 5.24
C SER A 531 -12.75 8.68 5.96
N GLU A 532 -13.06 8.79 7.26
CA GLU A 532 -12.48 9.82 8.13
C GLU A 532 -10.94 9.85 8.01
N ARG A 533 -10.32 8.68 7.88
CA ARG A 533 -8.86 8.55 7.75
C ARG A 533 -8.35 9.20 6.46
N GLU A 534 -8.91 8.82 5.31
CA GLU A 534 -8.49 9.34 4.00
C GLU A 534 -8.63 10.86 3.94
N ILE A 535 -9.77 11.40 4.41
CA ILE A 535 -10.00 12.85 4.46
C ILE A 535 -8.91 13.55 5.29
N MET A 536 -8.56 12.98 6.45
CA MET A 536 -7.58 13.58 7.35
C MET A 536 -6.14 13.45 6.85
N GLU A 537 -5.78 12.35 6.19
CA GLU A 537 -4.48 12.15 5.55
C GLU A 537 -4.27 13.16 4.40
N GLU A 538 -5.30 13.40 3.56
CA GLU A 538 -5.28 14.42 2.51
C GLU A 538 -5.09 15.84 3.07
N ARG A 539 -5.58 16.09 4.29
CA ARG A 539 -5.40 17.36 5.02
C ARG A 539 -4.03 17.48 5.72
N GLY A 540 -3.16 16.48 5.55
CA GLY A 540 -1.82 16.44 6.14
C GLY A 540 -1.80 16.05 7.62
N TYR A 541 -2.87 15.46 8.15
CA TYR A 541 -2.89 14.93 9.52
C TYR A 541 -2.35 13.50 9.56
N SER A 542 -1.66 13.17 10.65
CA SER A 542 -1.28 11.79 11.01
C SER A 542 -1.96 11.41 12.32
N ARG A 543 -1.97 10.13 12.71
CA ARG A 543 -2.51 9.72 14.01
C ARG A 543 -1.37 9.32 14.94
N ILE A 544 -1.55 9.57 16.23
CA ILE A 544 -0.75 8.93 17.28
C ILE A 544 -1.69 8.13 18.15
N TYR A 545 -1.26 6.92 18.49
CA TYR A 545 -2.01 6.02 19.35
C TYR A 545 -1.50 6.13 20.79
N ASP A 546 -2.40 6.00 21.75
CA ASP A 546 -2.05 5.86 23.18
C ASP A 546 -2.00 4.38 23.61
N CYS A 547 -1.93 4.13 24.91
CA CYS A 547 -1.94 2.77 25.46
C CYS A 547 -3.36 2.26 25.80
N GLY A 548 -4.42 2.99 25.44
CA GLY A 548 -5.77 2.73 25.94
C GLY A 548 -5.95 3.13 27.40
N SER A 549 -6.90 2.51 28.08
CA SER A 549 -7.23 2.83 29.48
C SER A 549 -7.71 1.61 30.26
N LEU A 550 -7.52 1.64 31.58
CA LEU A 550 -8.15 0.72 32.51
C LEU A 550 -9.54 1.25 32.85
N LEU A 551 -10.59 0.49 32.54
CA LEU A 551 -11.95 0.82 32.96
C LEU A 551 -12.20 0.25 34.35
N TYR A 552 -12.57 1.13 35.28
CA TYR A 552 -12.90 0.80 36.66
C TYR A 552 -14.39 1.05 36.93
N THR A 553 -15.01 0.17 37.73
CA THR A 553 -16.39 0.31 38.18
C THR A 553 -16.49 0.18 39.70
N LYS A 554 -17.31 1.00 40.33
CA LYS A 554 -17.67 0.91 41.73
C LYS A 554 -19.19 0.83 41.83
N LYS A 555 -19.69 -0.34 42.23
CA LYS A 555 -21.12 -0.57 42.49
C LYS A 555 -21.41 -0.25 43.95
N LEU A 556 -22.48 0.50 44.17
CA LEU A 556 -22.93 0.98 45.47
C LEU A 556 -24.35 0.46 45.63
N PHE A 557 -24.56 -0.36 46.67
CA PHE A 557 -25.82 -1.06 46.94
C PHE A 557 -26.68 -0.28 47.91
#